data_AF-G9QNQ3-F1
#
_entry.id   AF-G9QNQ3-F1
#
_cell.length_a   1.000
_cell.length_b   1.000
_cell.length_c   1.000
_cell.angle_alpha   90.00
_cell.angle_beta   90.00
_cell.angle_gamma   90.00
#
_symmetry.space_group_name_H-M   'P 1'
#
loop_
_entity.id
_entity.type
_entity.pdbx_description
1 polymer ?
#
loop_
_entity_poly.entity_id
_entity_poly.type
_entity_poly.pdbx_seq_one_letter_code
_entity_poly.pdbx_strand_id
1 'polypeptide(L)'
;LPYTRPRTKDGYFKKHEYVYDEYYDCYLCPQGQVLKYATTTKEGYRQYFSDPVQCKDCPFLSKCTQSKEHKKLIQRHVWEFYLEEADHLRHTQENKSIYARRKETIERVFADAKEKHGMRWTTLRGLKKLSMQAMLTFAAMNLKKMACWTWKSPAIT
;
A
#
# COMPACT_ATOMS: atom_id res chain seq x y z
N LEU A 1 -1.54 2.47 3.13
CA LEU A 1 -1.89 2.51 1.68
C LEU A 1 -3.02 3.49 1.49
N PRO A 2 -2.88 4.54 0.67
CA PRO A 2 -4.05 5.32 0.27
C PRO A 2 -5.06 4.34 -0.36
N TYR A 3 -6.28 4.30 0.17
CA TYR A 3 -7.36 3.43 -0.29
C TYR A 3 -7.72 3.70 -1.77
N THR A 4 -7.33 4.87 -2.28
CA THR A 4 -7.59 5.31 -3.64
C THR A 4 -6.44 4.89 -4.56
N ARG A 5 -6.75 4.11 -5.61
CA ARG A 5 -5.79 3.80 -6.68
C ARG A 5 -5.29 5.11 -7.32
N PRO A 6 -3.99 5.23 -7.67
CA PRO A 6 -3.50 6.38 -8.42
C PRO A 6 -4.33 6.57 -9.69
N ARG A 7 -4.98 7.73 -9.82
CA ARG A 7 -5.78 8.06 -11.00
C ARG A 7 -4.90 8.83 -11.97
N THR A 8 -4.59 8.20 -13.09
CA THR A 8 -4.09 8.89 -14.28
C THR A 8 -5.29 9.38 -15.09
N LYS A 9 -5.14 10.50 -15.80
CA LYS A 9 -6.18 11.00 -16.73
C LYS A 9 -6.49 9.94 -17.79
N ASP A 10 -7.76 9.81 -18.17
CA ASP A 10 -8.17 8.85 -19.19
C ASP A 10 -7.47 9.12 -20.53
N GLY A 11 -7.03 8.04 -21.20
CA GLY A 11 -6.27 8.10 -22.45
C GLY A 11 -4.74 8.30 -22.29
N TYR A 12 -4.25 8.51 -21.07
CA TYR A 12 -2.81 8.63 -20.78
C TYR A 12 -2.20 7.30 -20.32
N PHE A 13 -0.90 7.16 -20.54
CA PHE A 13 -0.14 6.02 -20.01
C PHE A 13 -0.17 5.98 -18.49
N LYS A 14 -0.52 4.82 -17.95
CA LYS A 14 -0.62 4.50 -16.53
C LYS A 14 0.75 4.11 -15.97
N LYS A 15 0.91 4.19 -14.64
CA LYS A 15 2.20 3.88 -13.96
C LYS A 15 2.72 2.47 -14.29
N HIS A 16 1.85 1.47 -14.41
CA HIS A 16 2.24 0.09 -14.70
C HIS A 16 2.76 -0.15 -16.13
N GLU A 17 2.56 0.81 -17.05
CA GLU A 17 3.13 0.74 -18.40
C GLU A 17 4.59 1.22 -18.42
N TYR A 18 5.09 1.74 -17.29
CA TYR A 18 6.50 2.08 -17.10
C TYR A 18 7.16 1.02 -16.23
N VAL A 19 8.20 0.39 -16.76
CA VAL A 19 8.91 -0.70 -16.09
C VAL A 19 10.03 -0.12 -15.25
N TYR A 20 10.12 -0.51 -13.99
CA TYR A 20 11.25 -0.15 -13.14
C TYR A 20 12.37 -1.18 -13.33
N ASP A 21 13.58 -0.70 -13.61
CA ASP A 21 14.80 -1.49 -13.62
C ASP A 21 15.57 -1.24 -12.32
N GLU A 22 15.64 -2.27 -11.48
CA GLU A 22 16.30 -2.21 -10.18
C GLU A 22 17.82 -2.14 -10.29
N TYR A 23 18.40 -2.76 -11.33
CA TYR A 23 19.85 -2.83 -11.50
C TYR A 23 20.43 -1.47 -11.90
N TYR A 24 19.75 -0.77 -12.80
CA TYR A 24 20.17 0.56 -13.26
C TYR A 24 19.51 1.73 -12.51
N ASP A 25 18.64 1.44 -11.53
CA ASP A 25 17.79 2.41 -10.82
C ASP A 25 17.14 3.43 -11.79
N CYS A 26 16.39 2.90 -12.76
CA CYS A 26 15.74 3.73 -13.77
C CYS A 26 14.36 3.20 -14.16
N TYR A 27 13.58 4.04 -14.83
CA TYR A 27 12.30 3.61 -15.40
C TYR A 27 12.40 3.55 -16.93
N LEU A 28 11.84 2.52 -17.54
CA LEU A 28 11.70 2.40 -18.98
C LEU A 28 10.28 2.80 -19.38
N CYS A 29 10.17 3.69 -20.36
CA CYS A 29 8.88 4.05 -20.93
C CYS A 29 8.39 3.02 -21.96
N PRO A 30 7.11 3.06 -22.37
CA PRO A 30 6.58 2.15 -23.40
C PRO A 30 7.33 2.19 -24.74
N GLN A 31 8.04 3.30 -25.03
CA GLN A 31 8.88 3.48 -26.23
C GLN A 31 10.34 3.01 -26.00
N GLY A 32 10.66 2.43 -24.84
CA GLY A 32 12.00 1.96 -24.49
C GLY A 32 12.97 3.05 -24.02
N GLN A 33 12.51 4.29 -23.81
CA GLN A 33 13.37 5.37 -23.33
C GLN A 33 13.56 5.35 -21.81
N VAL A 34 14.78 5.65 -21.38
CA VAL A 34 15.19 5.65 -19.97
C VAL A 34 14.79 6.95 -19.28
N LEU A 35 14.14 6.81 -18.13
CA LEU A 35 13.88 7.87 -17.16
C LEU A 35 14.86 7.71 -16.00
N LYS A 36 15.77 8.68 -15.89
CA LYS A 36 16.85 8.65 -14.89
C LYS A 36 16.37 9.18 -13.56
N TYR A 37 16.88 8.61 -12.47
CA TYR A 37 16.74 9.18 -11.14
C TYR A 37 17.32 10.60 -11.10
N ALA A 38 16.60 11.53 -10.45
CA ALA A 38 17.08 12.89 -10.26
C ALA A 38 17.19 13.27 -8.79
N THR A 39 16.12 13.07 -8.01
CA THR A 39 16.11 13.49 -6.60
C THR A 39 15.07 12.73 -5.79
N THR A 40 15.19 12.80 -4.47
CA THR A 40 14.20 12.28 -3.52
C THR A 40 13.60 13.44 -2.74
N THR A 41 12.28 13.53 -2.69
CA THR A 41 11.59 14.58 -1.93
C THR A 41 11.66 14.31 -0.43
N LYS A 42 11.39 15.33 0.40
CA LYS A 42 11.36 15.18 1.87
C LYS A 42 10.31 14.18 2.34
N GLU A 43 9.25 14.00 1.56
CA GLU A 43 8.15 13.06 1.80
C GLU A 43 8.50 11.62 1.35
N GLY A 44 9.72 11.37 0.87
CA GLY A 44 10.20 10.03 0.52
C GLY A 44 9.85 9.56 -0.89
N TYR A 45 9.60 10.47 -1.83
CA TYR A 45 9.36 10.11 -3.24
C TYR A 45 10.62 10.30 -4.08
N ARG A 46 11.13 9.20 -4.66
CA ARG A 46 12.16 9.23 -5.71
C ARG A 46 11.53 9.70 -7.01
N GLN A 47 12.18 10.66 -7.66
CA GLN A 47 11.72 11.28 -8.90
C GLN A 47 12.59 10.84 -10.06
N TYR A 48 11.94 10.32 -11.11
CA TYR A 48 12.57 9.88 -12.34
C TYR A 48 12.06 10.71 -13.50
N PHE A 49 12.97 11.20 -14.34
CA PHE A 49 12.64 12.10 -15.43
C PHE A 49 13.07 11.56 -16.78
N SER A 50 12.21 11.75 -17.78
CA SER A 50 12.57 11.52 -19.18
C SER A 50 13.46 12.64 -19.73
N ASP A 51 14.17 12.32 -20.81
CA ASP A 51 14.92 13.29 -21.60
C ASP A 51 13.96 14.10 -22.51
N PRO A 52 13.84 15.42 -22.32
CA PRO A 52 13.01 16.30 -23.15
C PRO A 52 13.36 16.25 -24.63
N VAL A 53 14.64 16.13 -24.98
CA VAL A 53 15.11 16.19 -26.37
C VAL A 53 14.56 15.01 -27.16
N GLN A 54 14.57 13.83 -26.55
CA GLN A 54 14.06 12.61 -27.16
C GLN A 54 12.52 12.54 -27.12
N CYS A 55 11.91 13.10 -26.07
CA CYS A 55 10.45 13.08 -25.92
C CYS A 55 9.74 14.05 -26.85
N LYS A 56 10.39 15.14 -27.29
CA LYS A 56 9.81 16.13 -28.19
C LYS A 56 9.33 15.52 -29.51
N ASP A 57 10.09 14.58 -30.06
CA ASP A 57 9.80 13.92 -31.33
C ASP A 57 9.08 12.57 -31.16
N CYS A 58 8.58 12.28 -29.95
CA CYS A 58 7.95 11.00 -29.65
C CYS A 58 6.51 10.93 -30.19
N PRO A 59 6.13 9.87 -30.94
CA PRO A 59 4.78 9.72 -31.50
C PRO A 59 3.69 9.59 -30.44
N PHE A 60 4.05 9.13 -29.24
CA PHE A 60 3.13 8.95 -28.11
C PHE A 60 3.15 10.09 -27.10
N LEU A 61 3.78 11.23 -27.43
CA LEU A 61 3.88 12.38 -26.53
C LEU A 61 2.51 12.82 -25.99
N SER A 62 1.49 12.86 -26.85
CA SER A 62 0.11 13.24 -26.51
C SER A 62 -0.54 12.35 -25.45
N LYS A 63 -0.17 11.06 -25.42
CA LYS A 63 -0.60 10.06 -24.42
C LYS A 63 0.33 9.97 -23.21
N CYS A 64 1.53 10.54 -23.29
CA CYS A 64 2.55 10.41 -22.25
C CYS A 64 2.54 11.56 -21.23
N THR A 65 2.59 12.82 -21.70
CA THR A 65 2.71 14.00 -20.84
C THR A 65 2.09 15.24 -21.50
N GLN A 66 1.56 16.16 -20.68
CA GLN A 66 1.12 17.50 -21.11
C GLN A 66 2.14 18.58 -20.71
N SER A 67 3.33 18.19 -20.23
CA SER A 67 4.36 19.14 -19.85
C SER A 67 4.79 19.99 -21.06
N LYS A 68 4.89 21.31 -20.85
CA LYS A 68 5.40 22.25 -21.86
C LYS A 68 6.84 21.95 -22.27
N GLU A 69 7.61 21.36 -21.36
CA GLU A 69 8.99 20.93 -21.59
C GLU A 69 9.08 19.52 -22.17
N HIS A 70 7.95 18.87 -22.51
CA HIS A 70 7.89 17.48 -22.99
C HIS A 70 8.54 16.46 -22.04
N LYS A 71 8.67 16.83 -20.76
CA LYS A 71 9.28 16.01 -19.70
C LYS A 71 8.22 15.17 -19.00
N LYS A 72 8.46 13.87 -18.85
CA LYS A 72 7.67 12.95 -18.02
C LYS A 72 8.33 12.81 -16.66
N LEU A 73 7.53 12.92 -15.61
CA LEU A 73 7.92 12.61 -14.22
C LEU A 73 7.23 11.32 -13.77
N ILE A 74 8.01 10.42 -13.19
CA ILE A 74 7.51 9.26 -12.43
C ILE A 74 7.99 9.39 -11.00
N GLN A 75 7.07 9.17 -10.06
CA GLN A 75 7.36 9.14 -8.64
C GLN A 75 7.24 7.70 -8.12
N ARG A 76 8.28 7.25 -7.43
CA ARG A 76 8.33 5.97 -6.73
C ARG A 76 8.60 6.23 -5.25
N HIS A 77 7.75 5.72 -4.36
CA HIS A 77 8.01 5.87 -2.94
C HIS A 77 9.24 5.04 -2.53
N VAL A 78 10.01 5.48 -1.54
CA VAL A 78 11.18 4.73 -1.02
C VAL A 78 10.83 3.32 -0.52
N TRP A 79 9.58 3.10 -0.14
CA TRP A 79 9.05 1.79 0.31
C TRP A 79 8.26 1.04 -0.75
N GLU A 80 8.24 1.51 -2.01
CA GLU A 80 7.48 0.85 -3.08
C GLU A 80 7.93 -0.61 -3.27
N PHE A 81 9.22 -0.88 -3.15
CA PHE A 81 9.78 -2.23 -3.22
C PHE A 81 9.11 -3.20 -2.23
N TYR A 82 8.98 -2.80 -0.96
CA TYR A 82 8.30 -3.63 0.05
C TYR A 82 6.82 -3.84 -0.25
N LEU A 83 6.17 -2.87 -0.91
CA LEU A 83 4.76 -3.01 -1.31
C LEU A 83 4.61 -3.98 -2.49
N GLU A 84 5.52 -3.90 -3.47
CA GLU A 84 5.57 -4.81 -4.62
C GLU A 84 5.89 -6.24 -4.16
N GLU A 85 6.84 -6.40 -3.24
CA GLU A 85 7.16 -7.69 -2.62
C GLU A 85 5.95 -8.25 -1.86
N ALA A 86 5.28 -7.44 -1.04
CA ALA A 86 4.09 -7.88 -0.32
C ALA A 86 2.94 -8.29 -1.26
N ASP A 87 2.76 -7.59 -2.38
CA ASP A 87 1.75 -7.94 -3.39
C ASP A 87 2.12 -9.23 -4.13
N HIS A 88 3.39 -9.39 -4.53
CA HIS A 88 3.89 -10.64 -5.10
C HIS A 88 3.68 -11.82 -4.14
N LEU A 89 4.11 -11.66 -2.88
CA LEU A 89 3.97 -12.68 -1.83
C LEU A 89 2.50 -13.06 -1.63
N ARG A 90 1.56 -12.12 -1.68
CA ARG A 90 0.13 -12.37 -1.53
C ARG A 90 -0.42 -13.38 -2.56
N HIS A 91 0.20 -13.48 -3.73
CA HIS A 91 -0.24 -14.38 -4.79
C HIS A 91 0.33 -15.80 -4.70
N THR A 92 1.33 -16.03 -3.86
CA THR A 92 1.88 -17.37 -3.58
C THR A 92 0.85 -18.28 -2.92
N GLN A 93 0.96 -19.59 -3.14
CA GLN A 93 -0.02 -20.56 -2.65
C GLN A 93 -0.08 -20.60 -1.12
N GLU A 94 1.08 -20.54 -0.47
CA GLU A 94 1.19 -20.50 0.99
C GLU A 94 0.48 -19.26 1.56
N ASN A 95 0.83 -18.05 1.09
CA ASN A 95 0.22 -16.83 1.60
C ASN A 95 -1.26 -16.71 1.26
N LYS A 96 -1.73 -17.25 0.12
CA LYS A 96 -3.16 -17.36 -0.17
C LYS A 96 -3.88 -18.17 0.90
N SER A 97 -3.32 -19.31 1.29
CA SER A 97 -3.90 -20.16 2.33
C SER A 97 -3.92 -19.46 3.70
N ILE A 98 -2.85 -18.75 4.06
CA ILE A 98 -2.76 -17.96 5.30
C ILE A 98 -3.78 -16.81 5.27
N TYR A 99 -3.87 -16.08 4.15
CA TYR A 99 -4.78 -14.96 3.99
C TYR A 99 -6.25 -15.40 4.05
N ALA A 100 -6.59 -16.58 3.54
CA ALA A 100 -7.93 -17.13 3.63
C ALA A 100 -8.40 -17.33 5.09
N ARG A 101 -7.48 -17.58 6.03
CA ARG A 101 -7.77 -17.72 7.48
C ARG A 101 -8.00 -16.37 8.18
N ARG A 102 -7.79 -15.24 7.50
CA ARG A 102 -8.00 -13.89 8.05
C ARG A 102 -9.45 -13.67 8.50
N LYS A 103 -10.42 -14.21 7.75
CA LYS A 103 -11.86 -14.14 8.04
C LYS A 103 -12.24 -14.83 9.36
N GLU A 104 -11.52 -15.89 9.71
CA GLU A 104 -11.77 -16.69 10.91
C GLU A 104 -11.12 -16.07 12.17
N THR A 105 -9.96 -15.44 11.98
CA THR A 105 -9.12 -14.97 13.08
C THR A 105 -9.34 -13.47 13.37
N ILE A 106 -8.75 -12.60 12.56
CA ILE A 106 -8.65 -11.17 12.86
C ILE A 106 -9.93 -10.40 12.51
N GLU A 107 -10.64 -10.77 11.45
CA GLU A 107 -11.88 -10.08 11.07
C GLU A 107 -12.96 -10.25 12.14
N ARG A 108 -13.05 -11.45 12.74
CA ARG A 108 -13.95 -11.72 13.87
C ARG A 108 -13.60 -10.88 15.10
N VAL A 109 -12.32 -10.69 15.39
CA VAL A 109 -11.86 -9.81 16.47
C VAL A 109 -12.27 -8.36 16.20
N PHE A 110 -12.06 -7.86 14.99
CA PHE A 110 -12.47 -6.50 14.64
C PHE A 110 -14.00 -6.32 14.65
N ALA A 111 -14.76 -7.34 14.24
CA ALA A 111 -16.22 -7.32 14.35
C ALA A 111 -16.65 -7.23 15.81
N ASP A 112 -16.10 -8.07 16.70
CA ASP A 112 -16.39 -7.99 18.14
C ASP A 112 -16.00 -6.64 18.74
N ALA A 113 -14.84 -6.10 18.37
CA ALA A 113 -14.40 -4.78 18.83
C ALA A 113 -15.41 -3.68 18.45
N LYS A 114 -15.96 -3.73 17.22
CA LYS A 114 -16.95 -2.76 16.73
C LYS A 114 -18.31 -2.95 17.37
N GLU A 115 -18.86 -4.16 17.34
CA GLU A 115 -20.23 -4.44 17.76
C GLU A 115 -20.39 -4.52 19.28
N LYS A 116 -19.45 -5.16 19.97
CA LYS A 116 -19.57 -5.45 21.41
C LYS A 116 -18.80 -4.48 22.29
N HIS A 117 -17.75 -3.86 21.75
CA HIS A 117 -16.89 -2.93 22.49
C HIS A 117 -16.99 -1.47 22.01
N GLY A 118 -17.99 -1.16 21.18
CA GLY A 118 -18.34 0.22 20.83
C GLY A 118 -17.33 0.93 19.93
N MET A 119 -16.38 0.22 19.31
CA MET A 119 -15.36 0.83 18.44
C MET A 119 -15.88 1.25 17.05
N ARG A 120 -17.21 1.28 16.84
CA ARG A 120 -17.81 1.91 15.65
C ARG A 120 -17.59 3.42 15.63
N TRP A 121 -17.56 4.05 16.81
CA TRP A 121 -17.43 5.49 16.96
C TRP A 121 -16.33 5.84 17.96
N THR A 122 -15.67 6.96 17.73
CA THR A 122 -14.70 7.52 18.65
C THR A 122 -15.44 8.27 19.76
N THR A 123 -15.31 7.83 21.01
CA THR A 123 -15.97 8.51 22.15
C THR A 123 -15.13 9.64 22.74
N LEU A 124 -13.83 9.67 22.45
CA LEU A 124 -12.88 10.68 22.94
C LEU A 124 -12.32 11.52 21.78
N ARG A 125 -11.90 12.76 22.08
CA ARG A 125 -11.23 13.65 21.13
C ARG A 125 -9.70 13.57 21.27
N GLY A 126 -9.01 13.41 20.15
CA GLY A 126 -7.55 13.41 20.05
C GLY A 126 -6.92 12.02 20.01
N LEU A 127 -5.83 11.90 19.23
CA LEU A 127 -5.16 10.62 18.94
C LEU A 127 -4.68 9.90 20.20
N LYS A 128 -4.07 10.63 21.16
CA LYS A 128 -3.53 10.04 22.40
C LYS A 128 -4.62 9.35 23.22
N LYS A 129 -5.76 10.01 23.43
CA LYS A 129 -6.88 9.48 24.21
C LYS A 129 -7.54 8.30 23.52
N LEU A 130 -7.75 8.38 22.20
CA LEU A 130 -8.30 7.26 21.42
C LEU A 130 -7.37 6.06 21.38
N SER A 131 -6.05 6.28 21.28
CA SER A 131 -5.06 5.21 21.36
C SER A 131 -5.14 4.47 22.70
N MET A 132 -5.26 5.19 23.81
CA MET A 132 -5.41 4.58 25.13
C MET A 132 -6.71 3.77 25.24
N GLN A 133 -7.83 4.31 24.77
CA GLN A 133 -9.11 3.58 24.75
C GLN A 133 -9.04 2.30 23.91
N ALA A 134 -8.44 2.37 22.72
CA ALA A 134 -8.25 1.21 21.86
C ALA A 134 -7.37 0.16 22.56
N MET A 135 -6.25 0.56 23.18
CA MET A 135 -5.38 -0.33 23.94
C MET A 135 -6.13 -1.04 25.07
N LEU A 136 -6.89 -0.30 25.89
CA LEU A 136 -7.68 -0.87 26.98
C LEU A 136 -8.74 -1.84 26.46
N THR A 137 -9.39 -1.51 25.33
CA THR A 137 -10.40 -2.37 24.70
C THR A 137 -9.79 -3.69 24.25
N PHE A 138 -8.67 -3.65 23.52
CA PHE A 138 -8.00 -4.87 23.07
C PHE A 138 -7.40 -5.68 24.23
N ALA A 139 -6.91 -5.01 25.29
CA ALA A 139 -6.48 -5.69 26.50
C ALA A 139 -7.63 -6.46 27.15
N ALA A 140 -8.80 -5.83 27.32
CA ALA A 140 -9.99 -6.49 27.84
C ALA A 140 -10.46 -7.66 26.96
N MET A 141 -10.42 -7.50 25.64
CA MET A 141 -10.74 -8.58 24.69
C MET A 141 -9.76 -9.77 24.81
N ASN A 142 -8.47 -9.50 25.00
CA ASN A 142 -7.47 -10.54 25.20
C ASN A 142 -7.67 -11.26 26.55
N LEU A 143 -7.94 -10.52 27.63
CA LEU A 143 -8.31 -11.11 28.93
C LEU A 143 -9.54 -12.02 28.80
N LYS A 144 -10.58 -11.57 28.09
CA LYS A 144 -11.79 -12.37 27.83
C LYS A 144 -11.46 -13.66 27.07
N LYS A 145 -10.60 -13.60 26.05
CA LYS A 145 -10.15 -14.79 25.33
C LYS A 145 -9.41 -15.76 26.23
N MET A 146 -8.46 -15.27 27.04
CA MET A 146 -7.72 -16.11 27.98
C MET A 146 -8.66 -16.78 28.98
N ALA A 147 -9.61 -16.04 29.56
CA ALA A 147 -10.62 -16.61 30.45
C ALA A 147 -11.48 -17.68 29.77
N CYS A 148 -11.88 -17.49 28.51
CA CYS A 148 -12.60 -18.51 27.76
C CYS A 148 -11.75 -19.75 27.46
N TRP A 149 -10.44 -19.61 27.29
CA TRP A 149 -9.53 -20.72 27.08
C TRP A 149 -9.25 -21.49 28.36
N THR A 150 -9.13 -20.82 29.51
CA THR A 150 -8.93 -21.50 30.80
C THR A 150 -10.19 -22.15 31.33
N TRP A 151 -11.38 -21.59 31.03
CA TRP A 151 -12.67 -22.14 31.45
C TRP A 151 -13.07 -23.40 30.69
N LYS A 152 -12.72 -23.49 29.40
CA LYS A 152 -12.84 -24.74 28.65
C LYS A 152 -11.63 -25.59 29.03
N SER A 153 -11.79 -26.53 29.96
CA SER A 153 -10.73 -27.48 30.33
C SER A 153 -9.96 -27.93 29.07
N PRO A 154 -8.61 -28.04 29.10
CA PRO A 154 -7.89 -28.59 27.97
C PRO A 154 -8.55 -29.94 27.63
N ALA A 155 -8.95 -30.12 26.36
CA ALA A 155 -9.36 -31.44 25.91
C ALA A 155 -8.12 -32.34 26.08
N ILE A 156 -8.13 -33.16 27.13
CA ILE A 156 -7.13 -34.19 27.35
C ILE A 156 -7.46 -35.27 26.32
N THR A 157 -6.72 -35.27 25.22
CA THR A 157 -6.53 -36.41 24.33
C THR A 157 -5.04 -36.59 24.16
#